data_AF-A0A4S2AB25-F1
#
_entry.id   AF-A0A4S2AB25-F1
#
_cell.length_a   1.000
_cell.length_b   1.000
_cell.length_c   1.000
_cell.angle_alpha   90.00
_cell.angle_beta   90.00
_cell.angle_gamma   90.00
#
_symmetry.space_group_name_H-M   'P 1'
#
loop_
_entity.id
_entity.type
_entity.pdbx_description
1 polymer ?
#
loop_
_entity_poly.entity_id
_entity_poly.type
_entity_poly.pdbx_seq_one_letter_code
_entity_poly.pdbx_strand_id
1 'polypeptide(L)'
;MDAYEQMEIDVRLESEKDLKTNVGKVIKFFYDKRRVEAEESGWPLKRVESKHEGYGIAAEAYSKIGAKAKVLKNGMEDYLKLLQVKGEDGVSICGDIYNQALELAMEAIGMAADATRILNDLYYGYDSRTPIEQAIAEMKAQDGQEGAEFEDAEESQGEGENDAQEAQESAESYDPDAEPEEN
;
A
#
# COMPACT_ATOMS: atom_id res chain seq x y z
N MET A 1 -22.03 -33.94 8.94
CA MET A 1 -20.83 -33.14 9.25
C MET A 1 -20.23 -32.82 7.90
N ASP A 2 -20.59 -31.65 7.37
CA ASP A 2 -20.09 -31.21 6.09
C ASP A 2 -18.60 -30.90 6.23
N ALA A 3 -17.80 -31.51 5.37
CA ALA A 3 -16.38 -31.25 5.28
C ALA A 3 -16.23 -29.80 4.79
N TYR A 4 -15.87 -28.90 5.69
CA TYR A 4 -15.39 -27.57 5.31
C TYR A 4 -14.14 -27.78 4.44
N GLU A 5 -14.27 -27.60 3.13
CA GLU A 5 -13.13 -27.44 2.24
C GLU A 5 -12.36 -26.20 2.72
N GLN A 6 -11.22 -26.41 3.35
CA GLN A 6 -10.30 -25.33 3.65
C GLN A 6 -9.81 -24.74 2.33
N MET A 7 -10.20 -23.50 2.04
CA MET A 7 -9.54 -22.70 1.00
C MET A 7 -8.09 -22.43 1.43
N GLU A 8 -7.14 -23.13 0.82
CA GLU A 8 -5.72 -22.79 0.94
C GLU A 8 -5.43 -21.55 0.08
N ILE A 9 -5.19 -20.40 0.70
CA ILE A 9 -4.69 -19.23 -0.03
C ILE A 9 -3.24 -19.50 -0.44
N ASP A 10 -3.01 -19.74 -1.73
CA ASP A 10 -1.68 -20.02 -2.26
C ASP A 10 -0.78 -18.77 -2.31
N VAL A 11 0.07 -18.64 -1.29
CA VAL A 11 1.09 -17.59 -1.14
C VAL A 11 2.45 -17.95 -1.77
N ARG A 12 2.59 -19.08 -2.48
CA ARG A 12 3.85 -19.50 -3.10
C ARG A 12 4.20 -18.63 -4.31
N LEU A 13 5.48 -18.50 -4.63
CA LEU A 13 5.91 -17.89 -5.88
C LEU A 13 5.69 -18.90 -7.02
N GLU A 14 5.18 -18.43 -8.16
CA GLU A 14 4.84 -19.29 -9.29
C GLU A 14 5.54 -18.78 -10.56
N SER A 15 6.33 -19.62 -11.23
CA SER A 15 7.03 -19.22 -12.46
C SER A 15 6.09 -18.85 -13.61
N GLU A 16 4.87 -19.39 -13.58
CA GLU A 16 3.82 -19.12 -14.58
C GLU A 16 3.11 -17.78 -14.34
N LYS A 17 3.19 -17.23 -13.12
CA LYS A 17 2.65 -15.91 -12.79
C LYS A 17 3.62 -14.81 -13.19
N ASP A 18 3.07 -13.64 -13.49
CA ASP A 18 3.88 -12.48 -13.82
C ASP A 18 4.74 -12.04 -12.62
N LEU A 19 5.88 -11.44 -12.94
CA LEU A 19 6.87 -11.04 -11.94
C LEU A 19 6.30 -10.03 -10.93
N LYS A 20 5.40 -9.13 -11.34
CA LYS A 20 4.81 -8.12 -10.45
C LYS A 20 3.92 -8.78 -9.39
N THR A 21 3.13 -9.78 -9.77
CA THR A 21 2.33 -10.57 -8.83
C THR A 21 3.23 -11.29 -7.83
N ASN A 22 4.30 -11.95 -8.28
CA ASN A 22 5.26 -12.61 -7.40
C ASN A 22 5.95 -11.61 -6.45
N VAL A 23 6.38 -10.45 -6.94
CA VAL A 23 6.96 -9.40 -6.11
C VAL A 23 5.95 -8.87 -5.09
N GLY A 24 4.67 -8.76 -5.46
CA GLY A 24 3.58 -8.45 -4.52
C GLY A 24 3.49 -9.45 -3.37
N LYS A 25 3.59 -10.76 -3.65
CA LYS A 25 3.67 -11.81 -2.62
C LYS A 25 4.91 -11.64 -1.73
N VAL A 26 6.07 -11.32 -2.30
CA VAL A 26 7.30 -11.06 -1.55
C VAL A 26 7.17 -9.83 -0.65
N ILE A 27 6.54 -8.75 -1.11
CA ILE A 27 6.28 -7.54 -0.31
C ILE A 27 5.43 -7.89 0.92
N LYS A 28 4.33 -8.63 0.74
CA LYS A 28 3.49 -9.10 1.85
C LYS A 28 4.29 -9.96 2.82
N PHE A 29 5.06 -10.92 2.32
CA PHE A 29 5.92 -11.77 3.15
C PHE A 29 6.94 -10.95 3.95
N PHE A 30 7.57 -9.95 3.34
CA PHE A 30 8.53 -9.07 4.02
C PHE A 30 7.86 -8.28 5.15
N TYR A 31 6.67 -7.73 4.88
CA TYR A 31 5.86 -7.02 5.88
C TYR A 31 5.50 -7.92 7.08
N ASP A 32 4.93 -9.10 6.81
CA ASP A 32 4.50 -10.05 7.82
C ASP A 32 5.69 -10.54 8.66
N LYS A 33 6.82 -10.86 8.02
CA LYS A 33 8.06 -11.26 8.69
C LYS A 33 8.57 -10.18 9.64
N ARG A 34 8.66 -8.93 9.18
CA ARG A 34 9.12 -7.80 10.01
C ARG A 34 8.22 -7.59 11.24
N ARG A 35 6.91 -7.84 11.10
CA ARG A 35 5.95 -7.78 12.21
C ARG A 35 6.21 -8.89 13.23
N VAL A 36 6.33 -10.13 12.77
CA VAL A 36 6.62 -11.28 13.65
C VAL A 36 7.93 -11.08 14.41
N GLU A 37 9.00 -10.67 13.72
CA GLU A 37 10.30 -10.39 14.35
C GLU A 37 10.21 -9.27 15.40
N ALA A 38 9.42 -8.22 15.14
CA ALA A 38 9.19 -7.14 16.08
C ALA A 38 8.42 -7.61 17.33
N GLU A 39 7.39 -8.43 17.14
CA GLU A 39 6.62 -9.05 18.23
C GLU A 39 7.51 -9.97 19.10
N GLU A 40 8.31 -10.83 18.47
CA GLU A 40 9.25 -11.74 19.15
C GLU A 40 10.34 -10.98 19.91
N SER A 41 10.77 -9.81 19.41
CA SER A 41 11.76 -8.95 20.07
C SER A 41 11.23 -8.22 21.31
N GLY A 42 9.92 -8.30 21.59
CA GLY A 42 9.26 -7.57 22.68
C GLY A 42 9.00 -6.09 22.38
N TRP A 43 9.27 -5.64 21.16
CA TRP A 43 9.06 -4.27 20.69
C TRP A 43 8.20 -4.29 19.42
N PRO A 44 6.87 -4.46 19.57
CA PRO A 44 5.98 -4.56 18.42
C PRO A 44 6.00 -3.26 17.60
N LEU A 45 5.79 -3.41 16.29
CA LEU A 45 5.65 -2.26 15.40
C LEU A 45 4.48 -1.40 15.85
N LYS A 46 4.77 -0.15 16.23
CA LYS A 46 3.73 0.82 16.56
C LYS A 46 2.92 1.13 15.32
N ARG A 47 1.60 1.26 15.51
CA ARG A 47 0.67 1.74 14.50
C ARG A 47 1.06 3.16 14.08
N VAL A 48 0.98 3.46 12.78
CA VAL A 48 1.14 4.84 12.30
C VAL A 48 -0.09 5.65 12.72
N GLU A 49 0.11 6.74 13.47
CA GLU A 49 -0.98 7.54 14.02
C GLU A 49 -1.25 8.81 13.20
N SER A 50 -0.30 9.26 12.38
CA SER A 50 -0.44 10.51 11.62
C SER A 50 0.21 10.48 10.23
N LYS A 51 -0.25 11.39 9.36
CA LYS A 51 0.35 11.62 8.03
C LYS A 51 1.82 12.03 8.11
N HIS A 52 2.20 12.78 9.15
CA HIS A 52 3.59 13.21 9.37
C HIS A 52 4.49 12.04 9.75
N GLU A 53 4.01 11.15 10.61
CA GLU A 53 4.73 9.92 10.95
C GLU A 53 4.87 9.02 9.71
N GLY A 54 3.79 8.83 8.95
CA GLY A 54 3.82 8.09 7.69
C GLY A 54 4.84 8.65 6.70
N TYR A 55 4.91 9.97 6.54
CA TYR A 55 5.94 10.61 5.74
C TYR A 55 7.35 10.35 6.29
N GLY A 56 7.55 10.43 7.61
CA GLY A 56 8.84 10.16 8.24
C GLY A 56 9.36 8.74 7.95
N ILE A 57 8.49 7.73 8.05
CA ILE A 57 8.80 6.34 7.72
C ILE A 57 9.18 6.22 6.24
N ALA A 58 8.37 6.78 5.34
CA ALA A 58 8.64 6.73 3.90
C ALA A 58 9.94 7.46 3.53
N ALA A 59 10.23 8.60 4.16
CA ALA A 59 11.46 9.37 3.94
C ALA A 59 12.70 8.62 4.45
N GLU A 60 12.62 7.93 5.58
CA GLU A 60 13.69 7.07 6.09
C GLU A 60 13.98 5.92 5.12
N ALA A 61 12.93 5.22 4.66
CA ALA A 61 13.07 4.14 3.67
C ALA A 61 13.67 4.64 2.35
N TYR A 62 13.20 5.79 1.84
CA TYR A 62 13.75 6.42 0.64
C TYR A 62 15.24 6.78 0.80
N SER A 63 15.64 7.26 1.99
CA SER A 63 17.03 7.57 2.28
C SER A 63 17.93 6.32 2.23
N LYS A 64 17.44 5.17 2.71
CA LYS A 64 18.15 3.88 2.62
C LYS A 64 18.31 3.43 1.17
N ILE A 65 17.26 3.55 0.35
CA ILE A 65 17.32 3.28 -1.10
C ILE A 65 18.38 4.18 -1.75
N GLY A 66 18.38 5.48 -1.46
CA GLY A 66 19.36 6.42 -2.00
C GLY A 66 20.80 6.02 -1.66
N ALA A 67 21.05 5.56 -0.42
CA ALA A 67 22.35 5.06 -0.01
C ALA A 67 22.76 3.79 -0.79
N LYS A 68 21.87 2.80 -0.94
CA LYS A 68 22.15 1.57 -1.70
C LYS A 68 22.32 1.83 -3.19
N ALA A 69 21.52 2.72 -3.77
CA ALA A 69 21.64 3.12 -5.17
C ALA A 69 23.01 3.75 -5.47
N LYS A 70 23.54 4.54 -4.52
CA LYS A 70 24.91 5.08 -4.61
C LYS A 70 25.97 3.99 -4.59
N VAL A 71 25.82 2.96 -3.75
CA VAL A 71 26.77 1.83 -3.72
C VAL A 71 26.75 1.06 -5.05
N LEU A 72 25.57 0.73 -5.56
CA LEU A 72 25.43 0.08 -6.87
C LEU A 72 26.04 0.90 -8.00
N LYS A 73 25.82 2.23 -7.98
CA LYS A 73 26.45 3.15 -8.94
C LYS A 73 27.97 3.04 -8.90
N ASN A 74 28.57 3.05 -7.71
CA ASN A 74 30.02 2.93 -7.56
C ASN A 74 30.54 1.58 -8.10
N GLY A 75 29.84 0.47 -7.83
CA GLY A 75 30.20 -0.85 -8.40
C GLY A 75 30.18 -0.87 -9.93
N MET A 76 29.21 -0.20 -10.54
CA MET A 76 29.15 -0.02 -12.00
C MET A 76 30.31 0.85 -12.52
N GLU A 77 30.69 1.91 -11.80
CA GLU A 77 31.86 2.73 -12.15
C GLU A 77 33.16 1.91 -12.05
N ASP A 78 33.28 1.04 -11.06
CA ASP A 78 34.44 0.15 -10.91
C ASP A 78 34.50 -0.89 -12.03
N TYR A 79 33.35 -1.42 -12.46
CA TYR A 79 33.30 -2.33 -13.61
C TYR A 79 33.73 -1.63 -14.91
N LEU A 80 33.32 -0.38 -15.12
CA LEU A 80 33.75 0.43 -16.27
C LEU A 80 35.27 0.66 -16.29
N LYS A 81 35.91 0.83 -15.13
CA LYS A 81 37.37 0.97 -15.03
C LYS A 81 38.08 -0.33 -15.45
N LEU A 82 37.54 -1.49 -15.08
CA LEU A 82 38.12 -2.79 -15.43
C LEU A 82 38.16 -3.02 -16.95
N LEU A 83 37.17 -2.52 -17.71
CA LEU A 83 37.18 -2.58 -19.18
C LEU A 83 38.40 -1.89 -19.82
N GLN A 84 39.04 -0.96 -19.11
CA GLN A 84 40.18 -0.20 -19.60
C GLN A 84 41.52 -0.93 -19.37
N VAL A 85 41.52 -2.02 -18.58
CA VAL A 85 42.70 -2.82 -18.23
C VAL A 85 42.72 -4.12 -19.03
N LYS A 86 43.83 -4.40 -19.72
CA LYS A 86 43.97 -5.66 -20.49
C LYS A 86 44.29 -6.82 -19.54
N GLY A 87 43.42 -7.84 -19.52
CA GLY A 87 43.71 -9.16 -18.93
C GLY A 87 43.23 -9.37 -17.49
N GLU A 88 42.51 -8.43 -16.88
CA GLU A 88 41.82 -8.66 -15.60
C GLU A 88 40.46 -9.34 -15.80
N ASP A 89 40.15 -10.31 -14.95
CA ASP A 89 38.88 -11.03 -14.94
C ASP A 89 37.85 -10.30 -14.08
N GLY A 90 36.67 -10.02 -14.65
CA GLY A 90 35.62 -9.19 -14.04
C GLY A 90 34.66 -9.94 -13.10
N VAL A 91 34.90 -11.22 -12.82
CA VAL A 91 33.98 -12.07 -12.05
C VAL A 91 33.66 -11.52 -10.67
N SER A 92 34.66 -11.02 -9.93
CA SER A 92 34.45 -10.46 -8.58
C SER A 92 33.54 -9.22 -8.62
N ILE A 93 33.81 -8.28 -9.53
CA ILE A 93 33.02 -7.06 -9.68
C ILE A 93 31.58 -7.39 -10.10
N CYS A 94 31.37 -8.36 -10.99
CA CYS A 94 30.04 -8.83 -11.34
C CYS A 94 29.28 -9.42 -10.14
N GLY A 95 29.98 -10.17 -9.28
CA GLY A 95 29.43 -10.68 -8.02
C GLY A 95 29.05 -9.56 -7.05
N ASP A 96 29.90 -8.55 -6.93
CA ASP A 96 29.64 -7.37 -6.10
C ASP A 96 28.42 -6.60 -6.61
N ILE A 97 28.32 -6.35 -7.93
CA ILE A 97 27.16 -5.68 -8.55
C ILE A 97 25.87 -6.47 -8.28
N TYR A 98 25.89 -7.80 -8.39
CA TYR A 98 24.74 -8.63 -8.08
C TYR A 98 24.27 -8.41 -6.64
N ASN A 99 25.17 -8.48 -5.67
CA ASN A 99 24.84 -8.30 -4.26
C ASN A 99 24.34 -6.87 -3.99
N GLN A 100 24.97 -5.85 -4.57
CA GLN A 100 24.56 -4.45 -4.44
C GLN A 100 23.17 -4.20 -5.02
N ALA A 101 22.85 -4.81 -6.18
CA ALA A 101 21.54 -4.72 -6.79
C ALA A 101 20.48 -5.47 -5.96
N LEU A 102 20.82 -6.64 -5.40
CA LEU A 102 19.95 -7.39 -4.50
C LEU A 102 19.61 -6.58 -3.25
N GLU A 103 20.60 -5.96 -2.60
CA GLU A 103 20.38 -5.11 -1.43
C GLU A 103 19.49 -3.91 -1.75
N LEU A 104 19.72 -3.24 -2.90
CA LEU A 104 18.87 -2.15 -3.36
C LEU A 104 17.41 -2.62 -3.57
N ALA A 105 17.23 -3.79 -4.19
CA ALA A 105 15.90 -4.37 -4.39
C ALA A 105 15.21 -4.69 -3.06
N MET A 106 15.95 -5.21 -2.07
CA MET A 106 15.41 -5.47 -0.73
C MET A 106 14.95 -4.19 -0.02
N GLU A 107 15.71 -3.09 -0.10
CA GLU A 107 15.27 -1.80 0.45
C GLU A 107 14.02 -1.26 -0.27
N ALA A 108 13.93 -1.42 -1.59
CA ALA A 108 12.76 -1.02 -2.35
C ALA A 108 11.50 -1.84 -1.99
N ILE A 109 11.65 -3.15 -1.81
CA ILE A 109 10.60 -4.04 -1.31
C ILE A 109 10.19 -3.63 0.11
N GLY A 110 11.16 -3.33 0.97
CA GLY A 110 10.92 -2.83 2.32
C GLY A 110 10.13 -1.52 2.35
N MET A 111 10.46 -0.57 1.47
CA MET A 111 9.70 0.66 1.32
C MET A 111 8.26 0.41 0.85
N ALA A 112 8.05 -0.53 -0.07
CA ALA A 112 6.70 -0.90 -0.50
C ALA A 112 5.90 -1.52 0.66
N ALA A 113 6.52 -2.36 1.48
CA ALA A 113 5.92 -2.91 2.69
C ALA A 113 5.58 -1.82 3.72
N ASP A 114 6.47 -0.85 3.94
CA ASP A 114 6.20 0.30 4.80
C ASP A 114 5.05 1.17 4.26
N ALA A 115 4.95 1.35 2.94
CA ALA A 115 3.83 2.04 2.32
C ALA A 115 2.50 1.29 2.51
N THR A 116 2.48 -0.04 2.36
CA THR A 116 1.32 -0.87 2.68
C THR A 116 0.89 -0.70 4.15
N ARG A 117 1.85 -0.70 5.07
CA ARG A 117 1.59 -0.46 6.50
C ARG A 117 0.94 0.89 6.74
N ILE A 118 1.52 1.97 6.18
CA ILE A 118 0.99 3.34 6.32
C ILE A 118 -0.44 3.42 5.79
N LEU A 119 -0.71 2.81 4.63
CA LEU A 119 -2.04 2.80 4.03
C LEU A 119 -3.07 2.10 4.93
N ASN A 120 -2.72 0.92 5.45
CA ASN A 120 -3.60 0.15 6.32
C ASN A 120 -3.86 0.88 7.64
N ASP A 121 -2.82 1.44 8.26
CA ASP A 121 -2.92 2.07 9.58
C ASP A 121 -3.73 3.37 9.55
N LEU A 122 -3.57 4.18 8.48
CA LEU A 122 -4.19 5.52 8.38
C LEU A 122 -5.55 5.54 7.69
N TYR A 123 -5.81 4.65 6.72
CA TYR A 123 -6.95 4.82 5.81
C TYR A 123 -7.90 3.63 5.79
N TYR A 124 -7.38 2.40 5.82
CA TYR A 124 -8.24 1.23 5.65
C TYR A 124 -8.64 0.56 6.97
N GLY A 125 -8.01 0.94 8.07
CA GLY A 125 -8.07 0.17 9.30
C GLY A 125 -7.25 -1.10 9.13
N TYR A 126 -6.37 -1.39 10.07
CA TYR A 126 -5.52 -2.55 9.96
C TYR A 126 -6.34 -3.83 10.13
N ASP A 127 -6.47 -4.61 9.07
CA ASP A 127 -7.00 -5.96 9.18
C ASP A 127 -5.91 -6.92 9.67
N SER A 128 -5.80 -7.05 10.99
CA SER A 128 -4.84 -7.94 11.66
C SER A 128 -5.21 -9.42 11.56
N ARG A 129 -6.35 -9.74 10.97
CA ARG A 129 -6.87 -11.10 10.89
C ARG A 129 -5.96 -11.97 10.02
N THR A 130 -5.68 -13.17 10.51
CA THR A 130 -5.07 -14.24 9.72
C THR A 130 -5.93 -14.54 8.48
N PRO A 131 -5.38 -15.17 7.43
CA PRO A 131 -6.15 -15.55 6.24
C PRO A 131 -7.49 -16.26 6.56
N ILE A 132 -7.49 -17.12 7.59
CA ILE A 132 -8.68 -17.81 8.06
C ILE A 132 -9.66 -16.82 8.71
N GLU A 133 -9.19 -15.92 9.55
CA GLU A 133 -10.03 -14.92 10.20
C GLU A 133 -10.59 -13.89 9.20
N GLN A 134 -9.86 -13.56 8.12
CA GLN A 134 -10.35 -12.73 7.02
C GLN A 134 -11.47 -13.44 6.25
N ALA A 135 -11.27 -14.71 5.87
CA ALA A 135 -12.30 -15.49 5.20
C ALA A 135 -13.58 -15.64 6.04
N ILE A 136 -13.45 -15.83 7.37
CA ILE A 136 -14.59 -15.88 8.30
C ILE A 136 -15.33 -14.53 8.36
N ALA A 137 -14.59 -13.43 8.31
CA ALA A 137 -15.19 -12.10 8.32
C ALA A 137 -15.94 -11.78 7.01
N GLU A 138 -15.38 -12.17 5.87
CA GLU A 138 -16.01 -12.00 4.56
C GLU A 138 -17.28 -12.86 4.43
N MET A 139 -17.24 -14.12 4.89
CA MET A 139 -18.43 -14.98 4.96
C MET A 139 -19.53 -14.39 5.85
N LYS A 140 -19.17 -13.87 7.03
CA LYS A 140 -20.14 -13.20 7.93
C LYS A 140 -20.70 -11.91 7.34
N ALA A 141 -19.92 -11.17 6.56
CA ALA A 141 -20.39 -9.97 5.88
C ALA A 141 -21.35 -10.30 4.73
N GLN A 142 -21.12 -11.41 4.02
CA GLN A 142 -22.02 -11.93 2.99
C GLN A 142 -23.33 -12.48 3.59
N ASP A 143 -23.26 -13.25 4.68
CA ASP A 143 -24.45 -13.72 5.43
C ASP A 143 -25.31 -12.54 5.95
N GLY A 144 -24.68 -11.41 6.28
CA GLY A 144 -25.36 -10.18 6.69
C GLY A 144 -26.04 -9.42 5.55
N GLN A 145 -25.68 -9.69 4.30
CA GLN A 145 -26.33 -9.12 3.10
C GLN A 145 -27.46 -10.02 2.57
N GLU A 146 -27.41 -11.33 2.80
CA GLU A 146 -28.53 -12.24 2.50
C GLU A 146 -29.76 -12.02 3.41
N GLY A 147 -29.60 -11.29 4.53
CA GLY A 147 -30.70 -10.90 5.42
C GLY A 147 -31.32 -9.52 5.14
N ALA A 148 -30.88 -8.81 4.11
CA ALA A 148 -31.39 -7.48 3.74
C ALA A 148 -32.18 -7.49 2.43
N GLU A 149 -32.93 -8.57 2.18
CA GLU A 149 -33.92 -8.62 1.11
C GLU A 149 -35.24 -8.01 1.61
N PHE A 150 -35.60 -6.88 1.00
CA PHE A 150 -36.92 -6.22 1.00
C PHE A 150 -37.36 -5.53 2.31
N GLU A 151 -37.05 -4.23 2.44
CA GLU A 151 -38.04 -3.31 3.03
C GLU A 151 -39.12 -3.08 1.97
N ASP A 152 -40.31 -3.59 2.23
CA ASP A 152 -41.54 -3.32 1.49
C ASP A 152 -41.69 -1.80 1.30
N ALA A 153 -41.76 -1.38 0.03
CA ALA A 153 -42.23 -0.04 -0.30
C ALA A 153 -43.71 0.06 0.09
N GLU A 154 -44.00 0.66 1.26
CA GLU A 154 -45.37 1.06 1.58
C GLU A 154 -45.82 2.16 0.61
N GLU A 155 -46.75 1.78 -0.25
CA GLU A 155 -47.52 2.63 -1.13
C GLU A 155 -48.45 3.51 -0.29
N SER A 156 -48.10 4.78 -0.09
CA SER A 156 -49.04 5.78 0.42
C SER A 156 -49.49 6.68 -0.73
N GLN A 157 -50.70 6.40 -1.22
CA GLN A 157 -51.45 7.24 -2.14
C GLN A 157 -51.74 8.60 -1.50
N GLY A 158 -51.58 9.66 -2.28
CA GLY A 158 -51.71 11.04 -1.83
C GLY A 158 -53.13 11.58 -1.76
N GLU A 159 -53.22 12.74 -1.11
CA GLU A 159 -54.21 13.85 -1.18
C GLU A 159 -53.60 14.93 -0.24
N GLY A 160 -53.51 16.23 -0.46
CA GLY A 160 -53.86 17.15 -1.53
C GLY A 160 -53.48 18.56 -1.03
N GLU A 161 -52.95 19.38 -1.95
CA GLU A 161 -53.03 20.84 -2.07
C GLU A 161 -52.51 21.82 -0.97
N ASN A 162 -51.47 22.56 -1.40
CA ASN A 162 -51.30 24.02 -1.42
C ASN A 162 -51.59 24.87 -0.17
N ASP A 163 -50.55 25.58 0.29
CA ASP A 163 -50.62 27.05 0.26
C ASP A 163 -49.23 27.68 0.10
N ALA A 164 -49.17 28.63 -0.81
CA ALA A 164 -48.00 29.39 -1.22
C ALA A 164 -47.74 30.56 -0.26
N GLN A 165 -46.47 30.93 -0.07
CA GLN A 165 -46.08 32.35 -0.02
C GLN A 165 -44.60 32.55 -0.32
N GLU A 166 -44.39 33.47 -1.26
CA GLU A 166 -43.16 33.96 -1.87
C GLU A 166 -42.26 34.72 -0.88
N ALA A 167 -40.95 34.77 -1.13
CA ALA A 167 -40.31 35.94 -1.75
C ALA A 167 -38.76 35.90 -1.66
N GLN A 168 -38.15 35.91 -2.86
CA GLN A 168 -37.01 36.73 -3.33
C GLN A 168 -35.61 36.56 -2.68
N GLU A 169 -34.64 36.06 -3.47
CA GLU A 169 -33.67 36.82 -4.32
C GLU A 169 -32.73 37.70 -3.47
N SER A 170 -31.42 37.49 -3.48
CA SER A 170 -30.58 37.75 -4.64
C SER A 170 -29.25 36.97 -4.62
N ALA A 171 -28.86 36.50 -5.80
CA ALA A 171 -27.51 36.02 -6.09
C ALA A 171 -26.62 37.22 -6.45
N GLU A 172 -25.47 37.36 -5.79
CA GLU A 172 -24.39 38.22 -6.27
C GLU A 172 -23.24 37.34 -6.75
N SER A 173 -23.03 37.38 -8.07
CA SER A 173 -21.98 36.70 -8.81
C SER A 173 -20.61 37.22 -8.38
N TYR A 174 -19.72 36.32 -7.97
CA TYR A 174 -18.31 36.59 -7.74
C TYR A 174 -17.55 36.54 -9.08
N ASP A 175 -16.98 37.67 -9.50
CA ASP A 175 -16.11 37.79 -10.67
C ASP A 175 -14.63 37.62 -10.23
N PRO A 176 -13.93 36.56 -10.66
CA PRO A 176 -12.58 36.25 -10.19
C PRO A 176 -11.44 37.07 -10.82
N ASP A 177 -11.71 38.02 -11.73
CA ASP A 177 -10.65 38.75 -12.47
C ASP A 177 -10.50 40.24 -12.09
N ALA A 178 -10.95 40.67 -10.91
CA ALA A 178 -10.74 42.04 -10.44
C ALA A 178 -9.31 42.24 -9.87
N GLU A 179 -8.39 42.80 -10.66
CA GLU A 179 -7.10 43.31 -10.18
C GLU A 179 -7.27 44.57 -9.31
N PRO A 180 -6.58 44.69 -8.16
CA PRO A 180 -6.63 45.90 -7.34
C PRO A 180 -5.68 46.99 -7.87
N GLU A 181 -6.23 48.18 -8.13
CA GLU A 181 -5.52 49.41 -8.51
C GLU A 181 -4.49 49.83 -7.44
N GLU A 182 -3.28 50.18 -7.89
CA GLU A 182 -2.24 50.83 -7.07
C GLU A 182 -2.66 52.24 -6.63
N ASN A 183 -2.51 52.53 -5.34
CA ASN A 183 -2.18 53.85 -4.81
C ASN A 183 -1.47 53.73 -3.46
#